data_AF-A0A212CYZ8-F1
#
_entry.id   AF-A0A212CYZ8-F1
#
_cell.length_a   1.000
_cell.length_b   1.000
_cell.length_c   1.000
_cell.angle_alpha   90.00
_cell.angle_beta   90.00
_cell.angle_gamma   90.00
#
_symmetry.space_group_name_H-M   'P 1'
#
loop_
_entity.id
_entity.type
_entity.pdbx_description
1 polymer ?
#
loop_
_entity_poly.entity_id
_entity_poly.type
_entity_poly.pdbx_seq_one_letter_code
_entity_poly.pdbx_strand_id
1 'polypeptide(L)'
;MAVLRQLALLLWKNYSLQKRKVLVTLLELFLPLLFSGILIWLRLKIQSENVPNATLYPSQSIRELPLFFSFPPPGATWELAYIPSQSEAVRTVVENVQRALVINLRAHGFASEKDFEDYIRYDNRSANVLAALVFEHTFNHSRDPLPLAVRYHLRFSYTRRNYMWTQTGSFFLKETEGWHTTSLFPLFPNPGPREPTSPDGGEPGYIREGFLAVQHAVDRAIMHYHANASAHQLFEKLTVIAKRFPYPPFISDPFLVAIQYQLPLLLMLSFTYTSLSIIRAIVQEKEKKLKEYMRMMGLSSWLLWTAWFLLFFLLLLVAVSFMTLLFCVKVSAAPEGSLT
;
A
#
# COMPACT_ATOMS: atom_id res chain seq x y z
N MET A 1 31.65 -43.47 21.58
CA MET A 1 32.87 -43.22 20.77
C MET A 1 32.77 -43.74 19.33
N ALA A 2 32.22 -44.93 19.06
CA ALA A 2 32.13 -45.49 17.70
C ALA A 2 31.29 -44.63 16.71
N VAL A 3 30.13 -44.14 17.15
CA VAL A 3 29.22 -43.33 16.32
C VAL A 3 29.87 -42.02 15.85
N LEU A 4 30.66 -41.37 16.71
CA LEU A 4 31.36 -40.12 16.39
C LEU A 4 32.47 -40.34 15.35
N ARG A 5 33.18 -41.49 15.44
CA ARG A 5 34.16 -41.89 14.43
C ARG A 5 33.49 -42.19 13.09
N GLN A 6 32.34 -42.88 13.10
CA GLN A 6 31.54 -43.13 11.88
C GLN A 6 31.06 -41.82 11.24
N LEU A 7 30.56 -40.88 12.04
CA LEU A 7 30.14 -39.55 11.58
C LEU A 7 31.32 -38.77 10.97
N ALA A 8 32.47 -38.73 11.63
CA ALA A 8 33.66 -38.04 11.13
C ALA A 8 34.14 -38.62 9.79
N LEU A 9 34.08 -39.95 9.64
CA LEU A 9 34.47 -40.64 8.40
C LEU A 9 33.48 -40.35 7.26
N LEU A 10 32.18 -40.27 7.57
CA LEU A 10 31.16 -39.83 6.62
C LEU A 10 31.32 -38.36 6.21
N LEU A 11 31.64 -37.47 7.16
CA LEU A 11 31.93 -36.08 6.87
C LEU A 11 33.17 -35.95 5.98
N TRP A 12 34.22 -36.72 6.25
CA TRP A 12 35.41 -36.78 5.41
C TRP A 12 35.10 -37.26 3.98
N LYS A 13 34.30 -38.33 3.85
CA LYS A 13 33.81 -38.81 2.55
C LYS A 13 33.06 -37.70 1.82
N ASN A 14 32.07 -37.09 2.47
CA ASN A 14 31.21 -36.07 1.86
C ASN A 14 32.02 -34.83 1.47
N TYR A 15 32.95 -34.40 2.33
CA TYR A 15 33.89 -33.31 2.04
C TYR A 15 34.81 -33.65 0.86
N SER A 16 35.35 -34.87 0.80
CA SER A 16 36.17 -35.32 -0.34
C SER A 16 35.39 -35.32 -1.65
N LEU A 17 34.12 -35.74 -1.62
CA LEU A 17 33.22 -35.68 -2.78
C LEU A 17 32.96 -34.24 -3.23
N GLN A 18 32.76 -33.32 -2.28
CA GLN A 18 32.55 -31.91 -2.56
C GLN A 18 33.84 -31.24 -3.09
N LYS A 19 35.01 -31.58 -2.53
CA LYS A 19 36.33 -31.12 -2.98
C LYS A 19 36.63 -31.52 -4.42
N ARG A 20 36.08 -32.63 -4.92
CA ARG A 20 36.21 -33.02 -6.34
C ARG A 20 35.34 -32.18 -7.28
N LYS A 21 34.39 -31.41 -6.74
CA LYS A 21 33.46 -30.53 -7.47
C LYS A 21 33.76 -29.04 -7.21
N VAL A 22 35.04 -28.66 -7.25
CA VAL A 22 35.51 -27.29 -6.92
C VAL A 22 34.75 -26.21 -7.68
N LEU A 23 34.50 -26.40 -8.98
CA LEU A 23 33.77 -25.44 -9.80
C LEU A 23 32.33 -25.23 -9.32
N VAL A 24 31.66 -26.30 -8.87
CA VAL A 24 30.29 -26.22 -8.36
C VAL A 24 30.26 -25.49 -7.02
N THR A 25 31.19 -25.80 -6.11
CA THR A 25 31.30 -25.07 -4.83
C THR A 25 31.64 -23.60 -5.00
N LEU A 26 32.48 -23.26 -5.99
CA LEU A 26 32.79 -21.88 -6.29
C LEU A 26 31.57 -21.15 -6.83
N LEU A 27 30.79 -21.78 -7.71
CA LEU A 27 29.56 -21.19 -8.24
C LEU A 27 28.47 -21.06 -7.16
N GLU A 28 28.36 -22.03 -6.24
CA GLU A 28 27.46 -22.00 -5.08
C GLU A 28 27.77 -20.83 -4.14
N LEU A 29 29.05 -20.50 -3.94
CA LEU A 29 29.46 -19.36 -3.12
C LEU A 29 29.36 -18.04 -3.90
N PHE A 30 29.72 -18.05 -5.18
CA PHE A 30 29.72 -16.87 -6.03
C PHE A 30 28.32 -16.32 -6.28
N LEU A 31 27.31 -17.18 -6.51
CA LEU A 31 25.98 -16.73 -6.90
C LEU A 31 25.30 -15.86 -5.81
N PRO A 32 25.24 -16.24 -4.52
CA PRO A 32 24.82 -15.35 -3.45
C PRO A 32 25.60 -14.04 -3.43
N LEU A 33 26.94 -14.11 -3.49
CA LEU A 33 27.80 -12.93 -3.44
C LEU A 33 27.58 -11.98 -4.62
N LEU A 34 27.29 -12.52 -5.80
CA LEU A 34 26.92 -11.75 -6.99
C LEU A 34 25.63 -10.95 -6.75
N PHE A 35 24.58 -11.59 -6.21
CA PHE A 35 23.33 -10.91 -5.88
C PHE A 35 23.52 -9.83 -4.80
N SER A 36 24.33 -10.08 -3.77
CA SER A 36 24.71 -9.04 -2.80
C SER A 36 25.51 -7.90 -3.43
N GLY A 37 26.44 -8.21 -4.33
CA GLY A 37 27.20 -7.22 -5.07
C GLY A 37 26.30 -6.32 -5.93
N ILE A 38 25.29 -6.90 -6.59
CA ILE A 38 24.28 -6.15 -7.35
C ILE A 38 23.48 -5.22 -6.44
N LEU A 39 23.05 -5.69 -5.26
CA LEU A 39 22.35 -4.86 -4.28
C LEU A 39 23.21 -3.69 -3.80
N ILE A 40 24.48 -3.93 -3.48
CA ILE A 40 25.42 -2.88 -3.09
C ILE A 40 25.66 -1.89 -4.23
N TRP A 41 25.80 -2.38 -5.46
CA TRP A 41 25.94 -1.53 -6.64
C TRP A 41 24.71 -0.64 -6.85
N LEU A 42 23.50 -1.17 -6.69
CA LEU A 42 22.26 -0.38 -6.74
C LEU A 42 22.21 0.66 -5.61
N ARG A 43 22.65 0.30 -4.39
CA ARG A 43 22.75 1.23 -3.26
C ARG A 43 23.68 2.41 -3.56
N LEU A 44 24.77 2.16 -4.28
CA LEU A 44 25.71 3.21 -4.71
C LEU A 44 25.12 4.15 -5.76
N LYS A 45 24.14 3.69 -6.55
CA LYS A 45 23.48 4.50 -7.58
C LYS A 45 22.31 5.33 -7.04
N ILE A 46 21.58 4.80 -6.07
CA ILE A 46 20.41 5.48 -5.49
C ILE A 46 20.81 6.06 -4.14
N GLN A 47 21.09 7.37 -4.13
CA GLN A 47 21.43 8.09 -2.91
C GLN A 47 20.20 8.35 -2.04
N SER A 48 20.40 8.34 -0.72
CA SER A 48 19.41 8.81 0.25
C SER A 48 19.51 10.32 0.43
N GLU A 49 18.38 11.01 0.47
CA GLU A 49 18.30 12.45 0.70
C GLU A 49 17.91 12.72 2.16
N ASN A 50 18.62 13.62 2.84
CA ASN A 50 18.30 14.03 4.20
C ASN A 50 17.43 15.29 4.15
N VAL A 51 16.23 15.23 4.74
CA VAL A 51 15.32 16.37 4.85
C VAL A 51 15.38 16.88 6.30
N PRO A 52 16.22 17.89 6.59
CA PRO A 52 16.51 18.32 7.96
C PRO A 52 15.37 19.14 8.60
N ASN A 53 14.51 19.73 7.79
CA ASN A 53 13.40 20.57 8.25
C ASN A 53 12.11 19.77 8.34
N ALA A 54 11.27 20.11 9.32
CA ALA A 54 9.92 19.56 9.38
C ALA A 54 9.11 20.02 8.17
N THR A 55 8.37 19.09 7.56
CA THR A 55 7.49 19.44 6.44
C THR A 55 6.20 20.03 6.98
N LEU A 56 5.93 21.27 6.55
CA LEU A 56 4.75 22.04 6.95
C LEU A 56 3.79 22.10 5.77
N TYR A 57 2.50 21.91 6.06
CA TYR A 57 1.45 21.96 5.05
C TYR A 57 0.55 23.18 5.26
N PRO A 58 0.16 23.89 4.18
CA PRO A 58 -0.81 24.96 4.26
C PRO A 58 -2.19 24.42 4.65
N SER A 59 -3.01 25.28 5.25
CA SER A 59 -4.44 24.98 5.48
C SER A 59 -5.21 24.99 4.16
N GLN A 60 -6.14 24.05 4.01
CA GLN A 60 -7.03 23.91 2.89
C GLN A 60 -8.47 24.24 3.32
N SER A 61 -9.19 24.98 2.48
CA SER A 61 -10.62 25.18 2.64
C SER A 61 -11.37 23.95 2.14
N ILE A 62 -12.38 23.51 2.89
CA ILE A 62 -13.28 22.41 2.51
C ILE A 62 -14.71 22.92 2.22
N ARG A 63 -14.90 24.25 2.18
CA ARG A 63 -16.22 24.85 1.93
C ARG A 63 -16.60 24.84 0.45
N GLU A 64 -15.60 24.99 -0.41
CA GLU A 64 -15.79 25.12 -1.84
C GLU A 64 -15.41 23.82 -2.54
N LEU A 65 -16.15 23.51 -3.60
CA LEU A 65 -15.77 22.41 -4.49
C LEU A 65 -14.56 22.82 -5.34
N PRO A 66 -13.69 21.85 -5.70
CA PRO A 66 -12.60 22.09 -6.64
C PRO A 66 -13.10 22.74 -7.95
N LEU A 67 -12.28 23.65 -8.50
CA LEU A 67 -12.60 24.42 -9.73
C LEU A 67 -13.05 23.57 -10.92
N PHE A 68 -12.62 22.32 -10.99
CA PHE A 68 -13.04 21.36 -12.01
C PHE A 68 -14.57 21.18 -12.06
N PHE A 69 -15.27 21.24 -10.92
CA PHE A 69 -16.73 21.09 -10.88
C PHE A 69 -17.48 22.31 -11.44
N SER A 70 -16.82 23.47 -11.56
CA SER A 70 -17.39 24.64 -12.23
C SER A 70 -17.52 24.47 -13.74
N PHE A 71 -16.85 23.47 -14.32
CA PHE A 71 -16.87 23.17 -15.75
C PHE A 71 -17.48 21.78 -15.98
N PRO A 72 -18.82 21.65 -16.03
CA PRO A 72 -19.43 20.36 -16.31
C PRO A 72 -19.15 19.89 -17.75
N PRO A 73 -19.29 18.59 -18.03
CA PRO A 73 -19.17 18.07 -19.39
C PRO A 73 -20.12 18.79 -20.36
N PRO A 74 -19.74 18.96 -21.64
CA PRO A 74 -20.53 19.72 -22.61
C PRO A 74 -21.95 19.13 -22.74
N GLY A 75 -22.96 19.94 -22.45
CA GLY A 75 -24.38 19.56 -22.52
C GLY A 75 -24.94 18.86 -21.28
N ALA A 76 -24.17 18.75 -20.20
CA ALA A 76 -24.58 18.11 -18.95
C ALA A 76 -24.49 19.05 -17.73
N THR A 77 -25.24 18.71 -16.67
CA THR A 77 -25.12 19.34 -15.34
C THR A 77 -24.77 18.25 -14.33
N TRP A 78 -24.01 18.60 -13.30
CA TRP A 78 -23.67 17.65 -12.24
C TRP A 78 -24.93 17.23 -11.48
N GLU A 79 -25.09 15.95 -11.22
CA GLU A 79 -26.25 15.40 -10.50
C GLU A 79 -25.86 14.99 -9.08
N LEU A 80 -26.66 15.38 -8.09
CA LEU A 80 -26.53 14.93 -6.71
C LEU A 80 -27.65 13.94 -6.43
N ALA A 81 -27.29 12.67 -6.26
CA ALA A 81 -28.26 11.62 -5.99
C ALA A 81 -28.59 11.57 -4.49
N TYR A 82 -29.83 11.27 -4.13
CA TYR A 82 -30.20 11.04 -2.73
C TYR A 82 -31.21 9.91 -2.57
N ILE A 83 -31.09 9.16 -1.48
CA ILE A 83 -31.91 8.00 -1.13
C ILE A 83 -32.23 8.06 0.37
N PRO A 84 -33.51 7.87 0.78
CA PRO A 84 -34.70 7.62 -0.03
C PRO A 84 -35.39 8.92 -0.50
N SER A 85 -36.01 8.89 -1.69
CA SER A 85 -36.75 10.02 -2.29
C SER A 85 -38.10 10.31 -1.64
N GLN A 86 -38.62 9.37 -0.85
CA GLN A 86 -39.94 9.46 -0.24
C GLN A 86 -39.99 10.42 0.96
N SER A 87 -38.84 10.71 1.57
CA SER A 87 -38.74 11.56 2.76
C SER A 87 -38.58 13.04 2.40
N GLU A 88 -39.48 13.87 2.90
CA GLU A 88 -39.41 15.33 2.76
C GLU A 88 -38.20 15.89 3.53
N ALA A 89 -37.89 15.32 4.70
CA ALA A 89 -36.75 15.73 5.51
C ALA A 89 -35.42 15.57 4.75
N VAL A 90 -35.21 14.41 4.11
CA VAL A 90 -34.03 14.14 3.30
C VAL A 90 -33.94 15.11 2.12
N ARG A 91 -35.08 15.37 1.46
CA ARG A 91 -35.15 16.34 0.36
C ARG A 91 -34.74 17.75 0.81
N THR A 92 -35.24 18.23 1.95
CA THR A 92 -34.86 19.54 2.50
C THR A 92 -33.36 19.62 2.80
N VAL A 93 -32.78 18.56 3.37
CA VAL A 93 -31.33 18.49 3.63
C VAL A 93 -30.55 18.57 2.32
N VAL A 94 -30.93 17.80 1.30
CA VAL A 94 -30.25 17.80 -0.01
C VAL A 94 -30.36 19.15 -0.71
N GLU A 95 -31.52 19.80 -0.64
CA GLU A 95 -31.70 21.16 -1.17
C GLU A 95 -30.80 22.17 -0.44
N ASN A 96 -30.61 22.03 0.87
CA ASN A 96 -29.65 22.86 1.62
C ASN A 96 -28.20 22.58 1.19
N VAL A 97 -27.83 21.32 0.95
CA VAL A 97 -26.51 20.93 0.42
C VAL A 97 -26.28 21.54 -0.96
N GLN A 98 -27.28 21.47 -1.83
CA GLN A 98 -27.23 22.05 -3.18
C GLN A 98 -26.98 23.56 -3.13
N ARG A 99 -27.64 24.29 -2.22
CA ARG A 99 -27.40 25.72 -2.01
C ARG A 99 -26.01 26.00 -1.44
N ALA A 100 -25.50 25.14 -0.56
CA ALA A 100 -24.20 25.32 0.08
C ALA A 100 -23.02 25.12 -0.88
N LEU A 101 -23.15 24.25 -1.88
CA LEU A 101 -22.07 23.92 -2.82
C LEU A 101 -21.91 24.94 -3.97
N VAL A 102 -22.82 25.92 -4.12
CA VAL A 102 -22.75 27.07 -5.06
C VAL A 102 -22.43 26.67 -6.51
N ILE A 103 -22.83 25.47 -6.94
CA ILE A 103 -22.70 24.97 -8.31
C ILE A 103 -24.10 24.61 -8.83
N ASN A 104 -24.31 24.74 -10.14
CA ASN A 104 -25.50 24.26 -10.83
C ASN A 104 -25.57 22.72 -10.79
N LEU A 105 -26.00 22.21 -9.64
CA LEU A 105 -26.24 20.80 -9.35
C LEU A 105 -27.73 20.50 -9.54
N ARG A 106 -28.05 19.34 -10.10
CA ARG A 106 -29.42 18.81 -10.15
C ARG A 106 -29.61 17.75 -9.08
N ALA A 107 -30.50 17.97 -8.13
CA ALA A 107 -30.85 16.95 -7.14
C ALA A 107 -31.75 15.87 -7.78
N HIS A 108 -31.35 14.61 -7.67
CA HIS A 108 -32.09 13.46 -8.22
C HIS A 108 -32.35 12.42 -7.13
N GLY A 109 -33.63 12.16 -6.83
CA GLY A 109 -34.02 11.25 -5.76
C GLY A 109 -34.32 9.85 -6.28
N PHE A 110 -33.86 8.83 -5.57
CA PHE A 110 -34.17 7.42 -5.82
C PHE A 110 -34.93 6.81 -4.64
N ALA A 111 -35.86 5.90 -4.91
CA ALA A 111 -36.66 5.27 -3.85
C ALA A 111 -35.84 4.24 -3.05
N SER A 112 -35.02 3.45 -3.74
CA SER A 112 -34.14 2.43 -3.15
C SER A 112 -32.71 2.55 -3.66
N GLU A 113 -31.75 1.99 -2.91
CA GLU A 113 -30.37 1.82 -3.37
C GLU A 113 -30.29 1.00 -4.66
N LYS A 114 -31.17 0.00 -4.84
CA LYS A 114 -31.21 -0.82 -6.06
C LYS A 114 -31.55 0.01 -7.29
N ASP A 115 -32.53 0.91 -7.18
CA ASP A 115 -32.93 1.78 -8.29
C ASP A 115 -31.78 2.70 -8.70
N PHE A 116 -31.00 3.16 -7.72
CA PHE A 116 -29.79 3.93 -7.96
C PHE A 116 -28.69 3.10 -8.63
N GLU A 117 -28.48 1.86 -8.20
CA GLU A 117 -27.51 0.95 -8.84
C GLU A 117 -27.87 0.64 -10.30
N ASP A 118 -29.16 0.40 -10.57
CA ASP A 118 -29.66 0.20 -11.93
C ASP A 118 -29.49 1.46 -12.79
N TYR A 119 -29.74 2.66 -12.22
CA TYR A 119 -29.48 3.93 -12.90
C TYR A 119 -28.01 4.08 -13.29
N ILE A 120 -27.08 3.79 -12.37
CA ILE A 120 -25.64 3.87 -12.64
C ILE A 120 -25.20 2.84 -13.69
N ARG A 121 -25.82 1.66 -13.73
CA ARG A 121 -25.44 0.60 -14.67
C ARG A 121 -25.96 0.81 -16.09
N TYR A 122 -27.18 1.33 -16.24
CA TYR A 122 -27.89 1.33 -17.53
C TYR A 122 -28.09 2.72 -18.15
N ASP A 123 -28.07 3.81 -17.39
CA ASP A 123 -28.23 5.16 -17.94
C ASP A 123 -26.88 5.78 -18.31
N ASN A 124 -26.78 6.35 -19.51
CA ASN A 124 -25.60 7.07 -19.98
C ASN A 124 -25.35 8.38 -19.21
N ARG A 125 -26.36 8.94 -18.54
CA ARG A 125 -26.24 10.16 -17.72
C ARG A 125 -25.56 9.92 -16.37
N SER A 126 -25.39 8.66 -15.97
CA SER A 126 -24.72 8.25 -14.73
C SER A 126 -23.31 8.85 -14.56
N ALA A 127 -22.60 9.13 -15.66
CA ALA A 127 -21.28 9.76 -15.63
C ALA A 127 -21.27 11.14 -14.95
N ASN A 128 -22.41 11.84 -14.95
CA ASN A 128 -22.54 13.18 -14.37
C ASN A 128 -22.93 13.17 -12.88
N VAL A 129 -23.13 11.99 -12.28
CA VAL A 129 -23.46 11.91 -10.84
C VAL A 129 -22.22 12.27 -10.02
N LEU A 130 -22.28 13.34 -9.24
CA LEU A 130 -21.20 13.76 -8.34
C LEU A 130 -21.02 12.74 -7.21
N ALA A 131 -22.08 12.56 -6.44
CA ALA A 131 -22.15 11.67 -5.30
C ALA A 131 -23.61 11.28 -5.06
N ALA A 132 -23.83 10.15 -4.39
CA ALA A 132 -25.12 9.76 -3.85
C ALA A 132 -25.09 9.81 -2.32
N LEU A 133 -26.10 10.44 -1.73
CA LEU A 133 -26.34 10.50 -0.30
C LEU A 133 -27.32 9.40 0.06
N VAL A 134 -26.87 8.44 0.85
CA VAL A 134 -27.70 7.32 1.27
C VAL A 134 -27.93 7.41 2.77
N PHE A 135 -29.18 7.62 3.16
CA PHE A 135 -29.59 7.61 4.56
C PHE A 135 -30.07 6.20 4.93
N GLU A 136 -29.49 5.60 5.98
CA GLU A 136 -29.82 4.24 6.42
C GLU A 136 -31.15 4.15 7.19
N HIS A 137 -31.82 5.29 7.37
CA HIS A 137 -33.03 5.37 8.16
C HIS A 137 -34.27 4.92 7.37
N THR A 138 -35.08 4.07 7.99
CA THR A 138 -36.37 3.64 7.44
C THR A 138 -37.45 4.67 7.77
N PHE A 139 -37.90 5.42 6.78
CA PHE A 139 -39.04 6.34 6.89
C PHE A 139 -40.33 5.58 6.58
N ASN A 140 -41.29 5.55 7.51
CA ASN A 140 -42.59 4.89 7.30
C ASN A 140 -43.58 5.85 6.64
N HIS A 141 -43.47 7.14 6.96
CA HIS A 141 -44.24 8.22 6.35
C HIS A 141 -43.31 9.28 5.75
N SER A 142 -43.78 9.95 4.71
CA SER A 142 -42.99 10.98 4.00
C SER A 142 -42.63 12.20 4.85
N ARG A 143 -43.41 12.46 5.91
CA ARG A 143 -43.22 13.58 6.85
C ARG A 143 -42.49 13.19 8.14
N ASP A 144 -41.97 11.98 8.23
CA ASP A 144 -41.21 11.56 9.40
C ASP A 144 -39.94 12.43 9.52
N PRO A 145 -39.68 13.04 10.69
CA PRO A 145 -38.52 13.89 10.88
C PRO A 145 -37.23 13.07 10.87
N LEU A 146 -36.11 13.73 10.54
CA LEU A 146 -34.80 13.11 10.66
C LEU A 146 -34.50 12.80 12.14
N PRO A 147 -33.95 11.63 12.49
CA PRO A 147 -33.54 11.33 13.86
C PRO A 147 -32.32 12.18 14.28
N LEU A 148 -32.16 12.46 15.58
CA LEU A 148 -30.99 13.18 16.09
C LEU A 148 -29.65 12.46 15.79
N ALA A 149 -29.66 11.13 15.82
CA ALA A 149 -28.53 10.30 15.45
C ALA A 149 -28.69 9.83 13.99
N VAL A 150 -28.17 10.63 13.06
CA VAL A 150 -28.27 10.36 11.62
C VAL A 150 -27.14 9.42 11.19
N ARG A 151 -27.50 8.29 10.57
CA ARG A 151 -26.56 7.42 9.88
C ARG A 151 -26.73 7.59 8.39
N TYR A 152 -25.67 8.01 7.72
CA TYR A 152 -25.62 8.14 6.28
C TYR A 152 -24.26 7.70 5.76
N HIS A 153 -24.22 7.31 4.50
CA HIS A 153 -22.98 7.08 3.78
C HIS A 153 -23.01 7.77 2.42
N LEU A 154 -21.84 8.18 1.94
CA LEU A 154 -21.68 8.84 0.65
C LEU A 154 -21.13 7.84 -0.36
N ARG A 155 -21.77 7.73 -1.52
CA ARG A 155 -21.28 6.93 -2.64
C ARG A 155 -20.73 7.86 -3.71
N PHE A 156 -19.43 7.81 -3.92
CA PHE A 156 -18.75 8.56 -4.98
C PHE A 156 -18.40 7.63 -6.13
N SER A 157 -18.10 8.23 -7.29
CA SER A 157 -17.50 7.52 -8.41
C SER A 157 -16.24 6.79 -7.96
N TYR A 158 -16.08 5.55 -8.40
CA TYR A 158 -14.85 4.78 -8.19
C TYR A 158 -13.69 5.36 -9.00
N THR A 159 -13.99 5.88 -10.20
CA THR A 159 -13.02 6.53 -11.06
C THR A 159 -12.81 7.98 -10.66
N ARG A 160 -11.54 8.38 -10.62
CA ARG A 160 -11.10 9.76 -10.36
C ARG A 160 -11.39 10.62 -11.59
N ARG A 161 -11.85 11.84 -11.38
CA ARG A 161 -12.17 12.77 -12.46
C ARG A 161 -11.04 13.77 -12.71
N ASN A 162 -10.23 14.03 -11.69
CA ASN A 162 -9.12 14.97 -11.76
C ASN A 162 -7.77 14.22 -11.81
N TYR A 163 -7.47 13.62 -12.97
CA TYR A 163 -6.24 12.84 -13.22
C TYR A 163 -5.04 13.70 -13.61
N MET A 164 -5.25 14.92 -14.12
CA MET A 164 -4.28 15.61 -14.97
C MET A 164 -3.01 16.13 -14.26
N TRP A 165 -2.88 15.98 -12.94
CA TRP A 165 -1.85 16.66 -12.15
C TRP A 165 -0.94 15.78 -11.29
N THR A 166 -1.11 14.46 -11.27
CA THR A 166 -0.25 13.58 -10.44
C THR A 166 0.51 12.54 -11.25
N GLN A 167 1.48 13.00 -12.06
CA GLN A 167 2.60 12.15 -12.45
C GLN A 167 3.58 12.05 -11.28
N THR A 168 3.45 11.03 -10.44
CA THR A 168 4.56 10.60 -9.58
C THR A 168 4.89 9.17 -9.91
N GLY A 169 6.02 8.98 -10.60
CA GLY A 169 6.47 7.72 -11.18
C GLY A 169 6.86 6.68 -10.12
N SER A 170 5.87 6.05 -9.50
CA SER A 170 6.05 4.75 -8.87
C SER A 170 5.79 3.66 -9.90
N PHE A 171 6.84 2.98 -10.33
CA PHE A 171 6.77 1.81 -11.23
C PHE A 171 6.07 0.61 -10.57
N PHE A 172 5.87 0.65 -9.25
CA PHE A 172 5.16 -0.36 -8.49
C PHE A 172 3.69 0.03 -8.34
N LEU A 173 2.82 -0.90 -8.76
CA LEU A 173 1.36 -0.89 -8.72
C LEU A 173 0.81 -0.16 -7.50
N LYS A 174 0.56 1.14 -7.63
CA LYS A 174 -0.21 1.89 -6.64
C LYS A 174 -1.67 1.58 -6.97
N GLU A 175 -2.26 0.61 -6.27
CA GLU A 175 -3.72 0.43 -6.26
C GLU A 175 -4.32 1.71 -5.66
N THR A 176 -4.57 2.72 -6.49
CA THR A 176 -5.08 4.04 -6.06
C THR A 176 -6.45 4.35 -6.61
N GLU A 177 -7.16 3.30 -7.03
CA GLU A 177 -8.53 3.41 -7.48
C GLU A 177 -9.48 3.14 -6.31
N GLY A 178 -10.50 3.99 -6.21
CA GLY A 178 -11.47 3.94 -5.13
C GLY A 178 -11.09 4.70 -3.85
N TRP A 179 -12.01 4.64 -2.89
CA TRP A 179 -11.94 5.37 -1.63
C TRP A 179 -11.54 4.44 -0.50
N HIS A 180 -10.50 4.78 0.25
CA HIS A 180 -10.01 3.98 1.39
C HIS A 180 -10.54 4.55 2.70
N THR A 181 -11.81 4.30 3.01
CA THR A 181 -12.47 4.76 4.25
C THR A 181 -12.46 3.70 5.36
N THR A 182 -12.10 2.45 5.05
CA THR A 182 -12.09 1.35 6.02
C THR A 182 -10.86 1.33 6.92
N SER A 183 -9.74 1.90 6.47
CA SER A 183 -8.47 1.91 7.19
C SER A 183 -7.96 3.33 7.40
N LEU A 184 -7.47 3.61 8.60
CA LEU A 184 -6.84 4.90 8.94
C LEU A 184 -5.39 4.98 8.42
N PHE A 185 -4.71 3.84 8.33
CA PHE A 185 -3.31 3.73 7.91
C PHE A 185 -3.15 2.61 6.88
N PRO A 186 -2.21 2.76 5.93
CA PRO A 186 -1.85 1.66 5.05
C PRO A 186 -1.21 0.52 5.84
N LEU A 187 -1.35 -0.71 5.35
CA LEU A 187 -0.72 -1.90 5.94
C LEU A 187 0.81 -1.77 6.02
N PHE A 188 1.42 -1.17 5.01
CA PHE A 188 2.85 -0.90 4.94
C PHE A 188 3.09 0.61 4.83
N PRO A 189 3.55 1.28 5.90
CA PRO A 189 3.88 2.68 5.84
C PRO A 189 5.18 2.87 5.06
N ASN A 190 5.16 3.77 4.07
CA ASN A 190 6.37 4.21 3.41
C ASN A 190 7.20 5.10 4.37
N PRO A 191 8.54 5.06 4.30
CA PRO A 191 9.38 5.96 5.07
C PRO A 191 9.15 7.40 4.59
N GLY A 192 8.86 8.29 5.55
CA GLY A 192 8.60 9.70 5.27
C GLY A 192 7.10 10.05 5.20
N PRO A 193 6.78 11.33 4.94
CA PRO A 193 5.41 11.78 4.81
C PRO A 193 4.76 11.22 3.54
N ARG A 194 3.47 10.91 3.63
CA ARG A 194 2.64 10.57 2.46
C ARG A 194 2.60 11.76 1.50
N GLU A 195 3.07 11.57 0.27
CA GLU A 195 3.07 12.58 -0.80
C GLU A 195 3.47 13.99 -0.30
N PRO A 196 4.78 14.22 -0.05
CA PRO A 196 5.26 15.47 0.54
C PRO A 196 4.92 16.72 -0.28
N THR A 197 4.82 16.58 -1.60
CA THR A 197 4.57 17.67 -2.54
C THR A 197 3.10 18.07 -2.64
N SER A 198 2.16 17.26 -2.14
CA SER A 198 0.72 17.45 -2.29
C SER A 198 0.11 18.03 -0.99
N PRO A 199 -0.24 19.32 -0.94
CA PRO A 199 -0.83 19.91 0.27
C PRO A 199 -2.20 19.33 0.63
N ASP A 200 -2.92 18.82 -0.36
CA ASP A 200 -4.26 18.21 -0.29
C ASP A 200 -4.29 16.77 0.28
N GLY A 201 -3.13 16.21 0.63
CA GLY A 201 -3.04 14.90 1.30
C GLY A 201 -2.80 13.71 0.36
N GLY A 202 -2.66 13.98 -0.93
CA GLY A 202 -2.36 12.99 -1.96
C GLY A 202 -3.53 12.06 -2.28
N GLU A 203 -3.23 10.97 -2.97
CA GLU A 203 -4.21 9.94 -3.33
C GLU A 203 -4.76 9.26 -2.07
N PRO A 204 -6.05 8.88 -1.97
CA PRO A 204 -7.09 8.88 -3.02
C PRO A 204 -7.65 10.23 -3.49
N GLY A 205 -7.23 11.35 -2.89
CA GLY A 205 -7.66 12.69 -3.32
C GLY A 205 -8.96 13.19 -2.66
N TYR A 206 -9.16 12.93 -1.36
CA TYR A 206 -10.36 13.35 -0.60
C TYR A 206 -10.68 14.85 -0.70
N ILE A 207 -9.67 15.72 -0.74
CA ILE A 207 -9.85 17.16 -0.94
C ILE A 207 -10.00 17.47 -2.45
N ARG A 208 -9.10 16.91 -3.27
CA ARG A 208 -8.99 17.21 -4.71
C ARG A 208 -10.21 16.83 -5.54
N GLU A 209 -10.90 15.75 -5.17
CA GLU A 209 -12.12 15.26 -5.83
C GLU A 209 -13.39 15.79 -5.15
N GLY A 210 -13.28 16.62 -4.12
CA GLY A 210 -14.43 17.26 -3.45
C GLY A 210 -15.16 16.37 -2.45
N PHE A 211 -14.62 15.21 -2.08
CA PHE A 211 -15.24 14.31 -1.09
C PHE A 211 -15.49 15.01 0.25
N LEU A 212 -14.47 15.67 0.81
CA LEU A 212 -14.61 16.39 2.08
C LEU A 212 -15.54 17.60 1.96
N ALA A 213 -15.64 18.23 0.79
CA ALA A 213 -16.52 19.38 0.58
C ALA A 213 -17.99 18.96 0.60
N VAL A 214 -18.34 17.86 -0.08
CA VAL A 214 -19.69 17.29 -0.01
C VAL A 214 -19.99 16.79 1.39
N GLN A 215 -19.06 16.08 2.04
CA GLN A 215 -19.26 15.61 3.42
C GLN A 215 -19.52 16.78 4.38
N HIS A 216 -18.70 17.82 4.31
CA HIS A 216 -18.87 19.03 5.11
C HIS A 216 -20.21 19.72 4.84
N ALA A 217 -20.64 19.79 3.58
CA ALA A 217 -21.92 20.38 3.21
C ALA A 217 -23.11 19.56 3.74
N VAL A 218 -23.04 18.21 3.70
CA VAL A 218 -24.07 17.31 4.25
C VAL A 218 -24.16 17.44 5.76
N ASP A 219 -23.05 17.35 6.46
CA ASP A 219 -23.00 17.51 7.91
C ASP A 219 -23.56 18.88 8.34
N ARG A 220 -23.16 19.95 7.64
CA ARG A 220 -23.67 21.29 7.87
C ARG A 220 -25.17 21.39 7.61
N ALA A 221 -25.68 20.75 6.56
CA ALA A 221 -27.11 20.74 6.25
C ALA A 221 -27.94 19.98 7.29
N ILE A 222 -27.43 18.85 7.81
CA ILE A 222 -28.06 18.09 8.89
C ILE A 222 -28.06 18.92 10.19
N MET A 223 -26.93 19.54 10.53
CA MET A 223 -26.84 20.43 11.69
C MET A 223 -27.82 21.60 11.58
N HIS A 224 -27.93 22.23 10.40
CA HIS A 224 -28.91 23.29 10.16
C HIS A 224 -30.35 22.80 10.23
N TYR A 225 -30.65 21.57 9.82
CA TYR A 225 -32.00 21.01 9.91
C TYR A 225 -32.48 20.88 11.37
N HIS A 226 -31.58 20.53 12.29
CA HIS A 226 -31.87 20.43 13.72
C HIS A 226 -31.60 21.72 14.51
N ALA A 227 -31.14 22.78 13.86
CA ALA A 227 -30.72 24.01 14.51
C ALA A 227 -31.92 24.88 14.92
N ASN A 228 -31.83 25.47 16.11
CA ASN A 228 -32.69 26.59 16.50
C ASN A 228 -32.16 27.91 15.89
N ALA A 229 -32.98 28.97 15.87
CA ALA A 229 -32.62 30.27 15.28
C ALA A 229 -31.29 30.86 15.81
N SER A 230 -30.98 30.67 17.10
CA SER A 230 -29.70 31.09 17.69
C SER A 230 -28.51 30.26 17.22
N ALA A 231 -28.70 28.96 16.99
CA ALA A 231 -27.67 28.06 16.48
C ALA A 231 -27.34 28.37 15.01
N HIS A 232 -28.34 28.76 14.20
CA HIS A 232 -28.08 29.23 12.83
C HIS A 232 -27.10 30.40 12.76
N GLN A 233 -27.24 31.40 13.65
CA GLN A 233 -26.33 32.55 13.70
C GLN A 233 -24.89 32.15 14.09
N LEU A 234 -24.74 31.11 14.91
CA LEU A 234 -23.44 30.58 15.30
C LEU A 234 -22.80 29.82 14.14
N PHE A 235 -23.56 28.96 13.44
CA PHE A 235 -23.06 28.20 12.29
C PHE A 235 -22.60 29.09 11.13
N GLU A 236 -23.23 30.25 10.91
CA GLU A 236 -22.77 31.20 9.89
C GLU A 236 -21.40 31.82 10.19
N LYS A 237 -21.02 31.92 11.48
CA LYS A 237 -19.72 32.47 11.91
C LYS A 237 -18.61 31.42 11.96
N LEU A 238 -18.95 30.13 11.92
CA LEU A 238 -17.98 29.05 12.02
C LEU A 238 -17.30 28.79 10.68
N THR A 239 -15.97 28.78 10.69
CA THR A 239 -15.13 28.39 9.56
C THR A 239 -14.38 27.11 9.90
N VAL A 240 -14.60 26.07 9.10
CA VAL A 240 -13.91 24.79 9.25
C VAL A 240 -12.84 24.69 8.16
N ILE A 241 -11.61 24.45 8.59
CA ILE A 241 -10.45 24.28 7.70
C ILE A 241 -9.82 22.92 7.94
N ALA A 242 -9.33 22.30 6.87
CA ALA A 242 -8.56 21.07 6.95
C ALA A 242 -7.08 21.42 6.89
N LYS A 243 -6.27 20.92 7.84
CA LYS A 243 -4.83 21.08 7.83
C LYS A 243 -4.16 19.75 8.13
N ARG A 244 -3.17 19.39 7.31
CA ARG A 244 -2.36 18.20 7.55
C ARG A 244 -1.46 18.42 8.76
N PHE A 245 -1.22 17.35 9.52
CA PHE A 245 -0.22 17.37 10.58
C PHE A 245 1.19 17.58 9.98
N PRO A 246 2.04 18.39 10.63
CA PRO A 246 3.43 18.52 10.22
C PRO A 246 4.17 17.20 10.41
N TYR A 247 5.13 16.89 9.52
CA TYR A 247 5.93 15.68 9.62
C TYR A 247 7.37 16.03 10.04
N PRO A 248 7.98 15.29 10.98
CA PRO A 248 9.32 15.60 11.49
C PRO A 248 10.41 15.43 10.42
N PRO A 249 11.65 15.91 10.68
CA PRO A 249 12.80 15.66 9.82
C PRO A 249 12.98 14.17 9.54
N PHE A 250 13.29 13.81 8.30
CA PHE A 250 13.35 12.41 7.87
C PHE A 250 14.37 12.19 6.76
N ILE A 251 14.77 10.92 6.61
CA ILE A 251 15.65 10.49 5.51
C ILE A 251 14.77 9.89 4.42
N SER A 252 14.78 10.50 3.25
CA SER A 252 14.13 10.00 2.06
C SER A 252 15.04 8.98 1.38
N ASP A 253 14.65 7.71 1.45
CA ASP A 253 15.42 6.60 0.88
C ASP A 253 14.52 5.71 0.00
N PRO A 254 14.37 6.04 -1.29
CA PRO A 254 13.56 5.25 -2.21
C PRO A 254 14.08 3.82 -2.38
N PHE A 255 15.39 3.62 -2.21
CA PHE A 255 16.02 2.33 -2.33
C PHE A 255 15.62 1.37 -1.21
N LEU A 256 15.47 1.88 0.02
CA LEU A 256 15.01 1.09 1.15
C LEU A 256 13.64 0.46 0.88
N VAL A 257 12.71 1.23 0.30
CA VAL A 257 11.37 0.76 -0.07
C VAL A 257 11.46 -0.33 -1.13
N ALA A 258 12.24 -0.10 -2.19
CA ALA A 258 12.42 -1.09 -3.26
C ALA A 258 13.05 -2.39 -2.76
N ILE A 259 14.09 -2.30 -1.91
CA ILE A 259 14.71 -3.47 -1.29
C ILE A 259 13.73 -4.22 -0.40
N GLN A 260 12.92 -3.54 0.41
CA GLN A 260 12.00 -4.20 1.33
C GLN A 260 11.09 -5.19 0.60
N TYR A 261 10.59 -4.83 -0.58
CA TYR A 261 9.73 -5.70 -1.39
C TYR A 261 10.52 -6.73 -2.22
N GLN A 262 11.69 -6.36 -2.73
CA GLN A 262 12.44 -7.18 -3.70
C GLN A 262 13.45 -8.14 -3.05
N LEU A 263 13.91 -7.85 -1.83
CA LEU A 263 14.94 -8.63 -1.12
C LEU A 263 14.59 -10.11 -0.96
N PRO A 264 13.36 -10.51 -0.54
CA PRO A 264 13.03 -11.93 -0.40
C PRO A 264 13.16 -12.69 -1.72
N LEU A 265 12.72 -12.08 -2.82
CA LEU A 265 12.80 -12.67 -4.15
C LEU A 265 14.26 -12.84 -4.60
N LEU A 266 15.10 -11.80 -4.42
CA LEU A 266 16.52 -11.86 -4.77
C LEU A 266 17.27 -12.91 -3.95
N LEU A 267 17.00 -13.00 -2.64
CA LEU A 267 17.59 -14.03 -1.79
C LEU A 267 17.17 -15.43 -2.23
N MET A 268 15.89 -15.65 -2.55
CA MET A 268 15.40 -16.95 -3.03
C MET A 268 16.07 -17.36 -4.35
N LEU A 269 16.18 -16.45 -5.30
CA LEU A 269 16.89 -16.68 -6.57
C LEU A 269 18.37 -17.00 -6.33
N SER A 270 19.00 -16.33 -5.38
CA SER A 270 20.42 -16.53 -5.05
C SER A 270 20.73 -17.92 -4.50
N PHE A 271 19.81 -18.51 -3.73
CA PHE A 271 19.96 -19.86 -3.17
C PHE A 271 19.28 -20.96 -4.00
N THR A 272 18.69 -20.62 -5.15
CA THR A 272 18.06 -21.63 -6.02
C THR A 272 19.11 -22.60 -6.54
N TYR A 273 20.27 -22.12 -6.98
CA TYR A 273 21.35 -23.00 -7.45
C TYR A 273 21.90 -23.93 -6.36
N THR A 274 22.07 -23.42 -5.13
CA THR A 274 22.55 -24.24 -4.00
C THR A 274 21.56 -25.35 -3.68
N SER A 275 20.25 -25.06 -3.70
CA SER A 275 19.20 -26.07 -3.51
C SER A 275 19.24 -27.18 -4.59
N LEU A 276 19.41 -26.81 -5.87
CA LEU A 276 19.52 -27.76 -6.97
C LEU A 276 20.76 -28.64 -6.83
N SER A 277 21.87 -28.08 -6.39
CA SER A 277 23.11 -28.84 -6.17
C SER A 277 22.97 -29.87 -5.04
N ILE A 278 22.34 -29.48 -3.92
CA ILE A 278 22.02 -30.39 -2.80
C ILE A 278 21.14 -31.55 -3.29
N ILE A 279 20.07 -31.24 -4.01
CA ILE A 279 19.17 -32.26 -4.58
C ILE A 279 19.95 -33.20 -5.50
N ARG A 280 20.77 -32.65 -6.41
CA ARG A 280 21.59 -33.44 -7.33
C ARG A 280 22.55 -34.36 -6.57
N ALA A 281 23.19 -33.89 -5.51
CA ALA A 281 24.10 -34.72 -4.71
C ALA A 281 23.37 -35.90 -4.04
N ILE A 282 22.19 -35.65 -3.46
CA ILE A 282 21.38 -36.68 -2.81
C ILE A 282 20.81 -37.67 -3.83
N VAL A 283 20.32 -37.18 -4.97
CA VAL A 283 19.77 -38.03 -6.05
C VAL A 283 20.86 -38.89 -6.67
N GLN A 284 22.06 -38.34 -6.94
CA GLN A 284 23.19 -39.12 -7.45
C GLN A 284 23.60 -40.25 -6.50
N GLU A 285 23.54 -40.02 -5.19
CA GLU A 285 23.84 -41.06 -4.21
C GLU A 285 22.75 -42.16 -4.16
N LYS A 286 21.48 -41.76 -4.31
CA LYS A 286 20.34 -42.68 -4.41
C LYS A 286 20.37 -43.50 -5.69
N GLU A 287 20.65 -42.88 -6.83
CA GLU A 287 20.71 -43.52 -8.16
C GLU A 287 21.78 -44.62 -8.19
N LYS A 288 22.96 -44.34 -7.63
CA LYS A 288 24.06 -45.32 -7.53
C LYS A 288 23.86 -46.36 -6.42
N LYS A 289 22.73 -46.32 -5.69
CA LYS A 289 22.41 -47.20 -4.55
C LYS A 289 23.48 -47.20 -3.45
N LEU A 290 24.33 -46.16 -3.39
CA LEU A 290 25.42 -46.06 -2.42
C LEU A 290 24.89 -45.97 -0.98
N LYS A 291 23.72 -45.35 -0.81
CA LYS A 291 23.04 -45.28 0.47
C LYS A 291 22.71 -46.66 1.04
N GLU A 292 22.12 -47.54 0.23
CA GLU A 292 21.74 -48.89 0.66
C GLU A 292 22.97 -49.77 0.87
N TYR A 293 24.00 -49.62 0.05
CA TYR A 293 25.28 -50.29 0.25
C TYR A 293 25.91 -49.95 1.61
N MET A 294 25.97 -48.66 1.98
CA MET A 294 26.47 -48.24 3.29
C MET A 294 25.59 -48.72 4.44
N ARG A 295 24.28 -48.84 4.22
CA ARG A 295 23.36 -49.41 5.20
C ARG A 295 23.63 -50.90 5.44
N MET A 296 23.94 -51.66 4.39
CA MET A 296 24.36 -53.07 4.50
C MET A 296 25.72 -53.22 5.22
N MET A 297 26.60 -52.22 5.13
CA MET A 297 27.84 -52.15 5.92
C MET A 297 27.64 -51.80 7.40
N GLY A 298 26.40 -51.64 7.86
CA GLY A 298 26.07 -51.39 9.27
C GLY A 298 25.99 -49.91 9.66
N LEU A 299 25.95 -48.98 8.70
CA LEU A 299 25.68 -47.57 9.01
C LEU A 299 24.18 -47.31 9.17
N SER A 300 23.80 -46.59 10.22
CA SER A 300 22.41 -46.18 10.42
C SER A 300 22.00 -45.06 9.45
N SER A 301 20.73 -45.05 9.05
CA SER A 301 20.22 -44.08 8.08
C SER A 301 20.28 -42.64 8.60
N TRP A 302 20.11 -42.42 9.90
CA TRP A 302 20.18 -41.09 10.50
C TRP A 302 21.58 -40.49 10.37
N LEU A 303 22.65 -41.29 10.58
CA LEU A 303 24.03 -40.82 10.45
C LEU A 303 24.34 -40.29 9.04
N LEU A 304 23.81 -40.95 8.01
CA LEU A 304 23.97 -40.53 6.62
C LEU A 304 23.31 -39.18 6.36
N TRP A 305 22.07 -38.98 6.85
CA TRP A 305 21.36 -37.71 6.72
C TRP A 305 22.06 -36.60 7.50
N THR A 306 22.51 -36.86 8.73
CA THR A 306 23.24 -35.86 9.54
C THR A 306 24.55 -35.46 8.89
N ALA A 307 25.28 -36.39 8.27
CA ALA A 307 26.54 -36.07 7.62
C ALA A 307 26.36 -35.17 6.39
N TRP A 308 25.32 -35.39 5.58
CA TRP A 308 24.99 -34.49 4.48
C TRP A 308 24.49 -33.14 4.97
N PHE A 309 23.61 -33.13 5.97
CA PHE A 309 23.10 -31.90 6.56
C PHE A 309 24.24 -31.03 7.12
N LEU A 310 25.15 -31.60 7.92
CA LEU A 310 26.27 -30.85 8.51
C LEU A 310 27.19 -30.25 7.45
N LEU A 311 27.49 -31.00 6.38
CA LEU A 311 28.34 -30.50 5.29
C LEU A 311 27.70 -29.29 4.61
N PHE A 312 26.44 -29.41 4.17
CA PHE A 312 25.76 -28.32 3.47
C PHE A 312 25.44 -27.14 4.39
N PHE A 313 25.13 -27.41 5.66
CA PHE A 313 24.94 -26.37 6.66
C PHE A 313 26.20 -25.54 6.85
N LEU A 314 27.37 -26.17 7.01
CA LEU A 314 28.65 -25.45 7.14
C LEU A 314 28.98 -24.65 5.88
N LEU A 315 28.73 -25.21 4.69
CA LEU A 315 28.97 -24.49 3.43
C LEU A 315 28.07 -23.27 3.28
N LEU A 316 26.77 -23.41 3.58
CA LEU A 316 25.83 -22.30 3.56
C LEU A 316 26.13 -21.27 4.66
N LEU A 317 26.58 -21.70 5.84
CA LEU A 317 26.99 -20.81 6.92
C LEU A 317 28.13 -19.90 6.47
N VAL A 318 29.14 -20.45 5.79
CA VAL A 318 30.24 -19.66 5.22
C VAL A 318 29.69 -18.65 4.20
N ALA A 319 28.85 -19.09 3.25
CA ALA A 319 28.25 -18.20 2.26
C ALA A 319 27.45 -17.06 2.90
N VAL A 320 26.55 -17.38 3.83
CA VAL A 320 25.73 -16.39 4.55
C VAL A 320 26.61 -15.46 5.39
N SER A 321 27.69 -15.94 6.01
CA SER A 321 28.60 -15.08 6.76
C SER A 321 29.24 -14.01 5.86
N PHE A 322 29.72 -14.38 4.67
CA PHE A 322 30.23 -13.40 3.71
C PHE A 322 29.15 -12.43 3.23
N MET A 323 27.94 -12.91 2.95
CA MET A 323 26.80 -12.05 2.59
C MET A 323 26.49 -11.03 3.67
N THR A 324 26.42 -11.47 4.93
CA THR A 324 26.15 -10.59 6.08
C THR A 324 27.27 -9.58 6.28
N LEU A 325 28.53 -9.98 6.13
CA LEU A 325 29.66 -9.06 6.18
C LEU A 325 29.53 -7.98 5.10
N LEU A 326 29.23 -8.37 3.86
CA LEU A 326 29.02 -7.42 2.76
C LEU A 326 27.88 -6.43 3.04
N PHE A 327 26.78 -6.87 3.64
CA PHE A 327 25.67 -5.99 4.01
C PHE A 327 25.95 -5.11 5.23
N CYS A 328 26.76 -5.58 6.17
CA CYS A 328 27.14 -4.81 7.36
C CYS A 328 28.25 -3.79 7.09
N VAL A 329 29.02 -3.95 6.00
CA VAL A 329 30.00 -2.95 5.59
C VAL A 329 29.26 -1.66 5.27
N LYS A 330 29.50 -0.65 6.10
CA LYS A 330 28.96 0.70 5.90
C LYS A 330 29.58 1.26 4.62
N VAL A 331 28.81 1.22 3.54
CA VAL A 331 29.15 1.89 2.30
C VAL A 331 28.97 3.38 2.56
N SER A 332 30.03 4.01 3.08
CA SER A 332 30.08 5.46 3.26
C SER A 332 29.95 6.09 1.87
N ALA A 333 28.74 6.54 1.53
CA ALA A 333 28.58 7.57 0.52
C ALA A 333 29.40 8.79 0.99
N ALA A 334 30.14 9.38 0.05
CA ALA A 334 31.11 10.46 0.27
C ALA A 334 30.54 11.64 1.10
N PRO A 335 31.41 12.46 1.73
CA PRO A 335 30.98 13.53 2.62
C PRO A 335 30.10 14.53 1.86
N GLU A 336 29.05 14.98 2.54
CA GLU A 336 28.20 16.09 2.16
C GLU A 336 29.04 17.21 1.57
N GLY A 337 28.82 17.49 0.28
CA GLY A 337 29.32 18.71 -0.33
C GLY A 337 28.71 19.89 0.41
N SER A 338 29.56 20.59 1.16
CA SER A 338 29.30 21.91 1.71
C SER A 338 28.87 22.84 0.57
N LEU A 339 27.55 23.02 0.39
CA LEU A 339 27.01 24.12 -0.38
C LEU A 339 27.00 25.34 0.56
N THR A 340 28.00 26.19 0.34
CA THR A 340 28.08 27.60 0.75
C THR A 340 26.88 28.40 0.30
#